data_AF-A0A7W2NWN3-F1
#
_entry.id   AF-A0A7W2NWN3-F1
#
_cell.length_a   1.000
_cell.length_b   1.000
_cell.length_c   1.000
_cell.angle_alpha   90.00
_cell.angle_beta   90.00
_cell.angle_gamma   90.00
#
_symmetry.space_group_name_H-M   'P 1'
#
loop_
_entity.id
_entity.type
_entity.pdbx_description
1 polymer ?
#
loop_
_entity_poly.entity_id
_entity_poly.type
_entity_poly.pdbx_seq_one_letter_code
_entity_poly.pdbx_strand_id
1 'polypeptide(L)'
;MNFDQKVNYFYSLRTSDFTEQPLDLDFMPNDEEQAYKIQKEVVKKLGFPVVGWKLGGTNSKTQQNFNCKSAYLGPIFSVNETKPMFPININLRGEAELTFRVNERISYLSLVEINVDPLQFFDFVYPSLELPLSKINNFKDVGMLPLISDLCGTGHLSVGEPKPLSSLKIDPTSVKISKGEETLAEGKRENLVGGYEMVLSDFLKLVIKYDINVKVGQFVATGGITDCIGLSTKTQLDINFGPLGQFSVFYP
;
A
#
# COMPACT_ATOMS: atom_id res chain seq x y z
N MET A 1 25.67 3.48 -9.83
CA MET A 1 24.95 3.49 -11.13
C MET A 1 24.35 4.87 -11.44
N ASN A 2 24.17 5.19 -12.72
CA ASN A 2 23.45 6.41 -13.14
C ASN A 2 21.93 6.25 -12.98
N PHE A 3 21.17 7.34 -13.17
CA PHE A 3 19.72 7.34 -12.95
C PHE A 3 18.97 6.33 -13.84
N ASP A 4 19.27 6.27 -15.14
CA ASP A 4 18.59 5.36 -16.07
C ASP A 4 18.86 3.89 -15.76
N GLN A 5 20.09 3.57 -15.32
CA GLN A 5 20.45 2.25 -14.84
C GLN A 5 19.65 1.88 -13.58
N LYS A 6 19.46 2.80 -12.63
CA LYS A 6 18.57 2.59 -11.47
C LYS A 6 17.12 2.33 -11.89
N VAL A 7 16.57 3.15 -12.79
CA VAL A 7 15.20 2.94 -13.31
C VAL A 7 15.06 1.56 -13.96
N ASN A 8 16.02 1.15 -14.80
CA ASN A 8 15.99 -0.16 -15.45
C ASN A 8 16.10 -1.31 -14.45
N TYR A 9 16.90 -1.16 -13.40
CA TYR A 9 17.01 -2.13 -12.32
C TYR A 9 15.66 -2.33 -11.63
N PHE A 10 15.03 -1.28 -11.11
CA PHE A 10 13.73 -1.38 -10.43
C PHE A 10 12.60 -1.83 -11.37
N TYR A 11 12.62 -1.42 -12.64
CA TYR A 11 11.69 -1.94 -13.65
C TYR A 11 11.87 -3.45 -13.84
N SER A 12 13.11 -3.93 -13.96
CA SER A 12 13.40 -5.36 -14.12
C SER A 12 12.96 -6.20 -12.92
N LEU A 13 13.08 -5.67 -11.70
CA LEU A 13 12.52 -6.31 -10.50
C LEU A 13 11.01 -6.54 -10.62
N ARG A 14 10.28 -5.70 -11.36
CA ARG A 14 8.83 -5.83 -11.55
C ARG A 14 8.42 -6.75 -12.69
N THR A 15 9.29 -6.96 -13.68
CA THR A 15 8.92 -7.67 -14.92
C THR A 15 9.60 -9.01 -15.13
N SER A 16 10.74 -9.29 -14.48
CA SER A 16 11.43 -10.58 -14.61
C SER A 16 10.76 -11.69 -13.80
N ASP A 17 11.21 -12.93 -13.93
CA ASP A 17 10.76 -14.04 -13.07
C ASP A 17 10.99 -13.76 -11.59
N PHE A 18 10.11 -14.31 -10.74
CA PHE A 18 10.17 -14.03 -9.31
C PHE A 18 11.34 -14.78 -8.64
N THR A 19 12.32 -14.02 -8.15
CA THR A 19 13.41 -14.53 -7.34
C THR A 19 13.79 -13.45 -6.34
N GLU A 20 13.69 -13.76 -5.05
CA GLU A 20 14.12 -12.85 -3.99
C GLU A 20 15.64 -12.69 -4.00
N GLN A 21 16.10 -11.48 -3.79
CA GLN A 21 17.51 -11.11 -3.76
C GLN A 21 17.73 -9.89 -2.86
N PRO A 22 18.91 -9.72 -2.25
CA PRO A 22 19.23 -8.45 -1.63
C PRO A 22 19.28 -7.34 -2.70
N LEU A 23 19.00 -6.10 -2.28
CA LEU A 23 19.28 -4.94 -3.13
C LEU A 23 20.78 -4.89 -3.44
N ASP A 24 21.10 -4.68 -4.71
CA ASP A 24 22.45 -4.28 -5.11
C ASP A 24 22.66 -2.79 -4.78
N LEU A 25 23.62 -2.52 -3.87
CA LEU A 25 23.88 -1.20 -3.32
C LEU A 25 24.31 -0.18 -4.39
N ASP A 26 24.83 -0.62 -5.54
CA ASP A 26 25.14 0.26 -6.66
C ASP A 26 23.89 0.95 -7.25
N PHE A 27 22.71 0.38 -6.99
CA PHE A 27 21.40 0.89 -7.41
C PHE A 27 20.64 1.61 -6.29
N MET A 28 21.22 1.75 -5.09
CA MET A 28 20.62 2.48 -3.97
C MET A 28 20.25 3.92 -4.37
N PRO A 29 19.01 4.39 -4.17
CA PRO A 29 18.66 5.79 -4.39
C PRO A 29 19.40 6.69 -3.41
N ASN A 30 19.81 7.87 -3.87
CA ASN A 30 20.62 8.80 -3.06
C ASN A 30 19.79 9.45 -1.93
N ASP A 31 18.51 9.70 -2.19
CA ASP A 31 17.58 10.37 -1.31
C ASP A 31 16.13 10.02 -1.69
N GLU A 32 15.18 10.54 -0.91
CA GLU A 32 13.74 10.33 -1.11
C GLU A 32 13.25 10.91 -2.45
N GLU A 33 13.78 12.06 -2.87
CA GLU A 33 13.40 12.71 -4.13
C GLU A 33 13.79 11.84 -5.34
N GLN A 34 15.00 11.29 -5.35
CA GLN A 34 15.46 10.37 -6.38
C GLN A 34 14.64 9.08 -6.36
N ALA A 35 14.27 8.57 -5.19
CA ALA A 35 13.45 7.36 -5.08
C ALA A 35 12.06 7.54 -5.73
N TYR A 36 11.38 8.66 -5.49
CA TYR A 36 10.10 8.97 -6.15
C TYR A 36 10.26 9.27 -7.64
N LYS A 37 11.37 9.90 -8.06
CA LYS A 37 11.68 10.07 -9.50
C LYS A 37 11.87 8.72 -10.20
N ILE A 38 12.56 7.78 -9.56
CA ILE A 38 12.69 6.40 -10.06
C ILE A 38 11.32 5.75 -10.14
N GLN A 39 10.52 5.81 -9.08
CA GLN A 39 9.16 5.25 -9.04
C GLN A 39 8.32 5.77 -10.22
N LYS A 40 8.32 7.08 -10.47
CA LYS A 40 7.58 7.72 -11.58
C LYS A 40 8.00 7.18 -12.95
N GLU A 41 9.30 7.01 -13.19
CA GLU A 41 9.79 6.44 -14.45
C GLU A 41 9.51 4.94 -14.58
N VAL A 42 9.55 4.18 -13.48
CA VAL A 42 9.15 2.76 -13.48
C VAL A 42 7.66 2.63 -13.81
N VAL A 43 6.79 3.44 -13.20
CA VAL A 43 5.34 3.50 -13.51
C VAL A 43 5.11 3.79 -14.99
N LYS A 44 5.80 4.80 -15.52
CA LYS A 44 5.71 5.17 -16.93
C LYS A 44 6.15 4.04 -17.87
N LYS A 45 7.22 3.31 -17.52
CA LYS A 45 7.71 2.16 -18.29
C LYS A 45 6.76 0.96 -18.24
N LEU A 46 6.14 0.71 -17.09
CA LEU A 46 5.11 -0.34 -16.96
C LEU A 46 3.87 -0.03 -17.81
N GLY A 47 3.50 1.24 -17.92
CA GLY A 47 2.41 1.68 -18.80
C GLY A 47 1.00 1.29 -18.33
N PHE A 48 0.87 0.73 -17.12
CA PHE A 48 -0.42 0.39 -16.53
C PHE A 48 -1.13 1.64 -15.98
N PRO A 49 -2.47 1.68 -16.03
CA PRO A 49 -3.22 2.74 -15.36
C PRO A 49 -3.05 2.62 -13.84
N VAL A 50 -2.84 3.74 -13.17
CA VAL A 50 -2.88 3.82 -11.71
C VAL A 50 -4.33 3.99 -11.27
N VAL A 51 -4.85 3.02 -10.51
CA VAL A 51 -6.22 3.00 -9.97
C VAL A 51 -6.28 3.38 -8.49
N GLY A 52 -5.14 3.50 -7.83
CA GLY A 52 -5.06 3.88 -6.43
C GLY A 52 -3.63 4.09 -5.96
N TRP A 53 -3.49 4.25 -4.66
CA TRP A 53 -2.25 4.47 -3.95
C TRP A 53 -2.29 3.68 -2.65
N LYS A 54 -1.12 3.27 -2.17
CA LYS A 54 -0.96 2.61 -0.88
C LYS A 54 0.12 3.30 -0.07
N LEU A 55 -0.03 3.33 1.24
CA LEU A 55 0.94 3.89 2.16
C LEU A 55 1.69 2.79 2.93
N GLY A 56 3.00 2.96 3.06
CA GLY A 56 3.84 2.20 3.98
C GLY A 56 4.44 3.12 5.05
N GLY A 57 5.02 2.54 6.10
CA GLY A 57 5.57 3.32 7.23
C GLY A 57 4.50 3.91 8.16
N THR A 58 3.28 3.40 8.07
CA THR A 58 2.09 3.87 8.80
C THR A 58 1.83 3.07 10.08
N ASN A 59 2.65 2.07 10.40
CA ASN A 59 2.62 1.36 11.68
C ASN A 59 4.04 1.22 12.26
N SER A 60 4.17 1.06 13.58
CA SER A 60 5.48 1.03 14.24
C SER A 60 6.38 -0.11 13.76
N LYS A 61 5.80 -1.25 13.35
CA LYS A 61 6.55 -2.41 12.88
C LYS A 61 7.18 -2.18 11.51
N THR A 62 6.45 -1.57 10.58
CA THR A 62 6.98 -1.17 9.27
C THR A 62 8.02 -0.06 9.40
N GLN A 63 7.81 0.91 10.29
CA GLN A 63 8.82 1.94 10.60
C GLN A 63 10.15 1.34 11.08
N GLN A 64 10.09 0.35 11.97
CA GLN A 64 11.29 -0.39 12.42
C GLN A 64 11.89 -1.24 11.29
N ASN A 65 11.08 -2.04 10.59
CA ASN A 65 11.54 -2.96 9.55
C ASN A 65 12.17 -2.27 8.35
N PHE A 66 11.76 -1.03 8.05
CA PHE A 66 12.22 -0.27 6.88
C PHE A 66 13.02 0.97 7.25
N ASN A 67 13.41 1.09 8.53
CA ASN A 67 14.18 2.21 9.07
C ASN A 67 13.65 3.57 8.60
N CYS A 68 12.34 3.79 8.76
CA CYS A 68 11.67 5.02 8.38
C CYS A 68 10.90 5.64 9.56
N LYS A 69 10.67 6.95 9.48
CA LYS A 69 9.95 7.72 10.52
C LYS A 69 8.71 8.43 10.00
N SER A 70 8.42 8.28 8.72
CA SER A 70 7.32 8.92 8.02
C SER A 70 6.70 7.95 7.04
N ALA A 71 5.43 8.20 6.70
CA ALA A 71 4.78 7.45 5.65
C ALA A 71 5.48 7.69 4.29
N TYR A 72 5.37 6.69 3.43
CA TYR A 72 5.77 6.75 2.03
C TYR A 72 4.69 6.06 1.20
N LEU A 73 4.64 6.32 -0.11
CA LEU A 73 3.54 5.80 -0.92
C LEU A 73 3.99 5.21 -2.26
N GLY A 74 3.14 4.36 -2.82
CA GLY A 74 3.30 3.82 -4.16
C GLY A 74 1.97 3.59 -4.87
N PRO A 75 2.02 3.35 -6.19
CA PRO A 75 0.85 3.20 -7.04
C PRO A 75 0.18 1.85 -6.82
N ILE A 76 -1.14 1.78 -6.94
CA ILE A 76 -1.90 0.55 -7.13
C ILE A 76 -2.42 0.54 -8.57
N PHE A 77 -2.21 -0.56 -9.29
CA PHE A 77 -2.56 -0.67 -10.71
C PHE A 77 -3.84 -1.47 -10.96
N SER A 78 -4.27 -2.27 -9.99
CA SER A 78 -5.54 -3.00 -10.07
C SER A 78 -6.11 -3.28 -8.69
N VAL A 79 -7.43 -3.48 -8.66
CA VAL A 79 -8.19 -3.84 -7.46
C VAL A 79 -9.13 -4.99 -7.81
N ASN A 80 -9.21 -6.02 -6.97
CA ASN A 80 -10.07 -7.21 -7.15
C ASN A 80 -9.84 -8.02 -8.45
N GLU A 81 -8.73 -7.81 -9.15
CA GLU A 81 -8.32 -8.64 -10.28
C GLU A 81 -8.01 -10.09 -9.86
N THR A 82 -8.62 -11.05 -10.55
CA THR A 82 -8.36 -12.48 -10.29
C THR A 82 -7.02 -12.96 -10.86
N LYS A 83 -6.38 -12.15 -11.72
CA LYS A 83 -5.10 -12.45 -12.34
C LYS A 83 -4.02 -11.49 -11.83
N PRO A 84 -2.85 -11.99 -11.42
CA PRO A 84 -1.78 -11.13 -10.95
C PRO A 84 -1.20 -10.33 -12.13
N MET A 85 -1.07 -9.02 -11.94
CA MET A 85 -0.46 -8.11 -12.93
C MET A 85 1.07 -8.23 -12.97
N PHE A 86 1.65 -8.68 -11.86
CA PHE A 86 3.07 -8.93 -11.69
C PHE A 86 3.33 -10.45 -11.61
N PRO A 87 4.60 -10.89 -11.76
CA PRO A 87 4.97 -12.29 -11.56
C PRO A 87 4.44 -12.87 -10.25
N ILE A 88 3.99 -14.13 -10.31
CA ILE A 88 3.44 -14.83 -9.14
C ILE A 88 4.52 -14.96 -8.08
N ASN A 89 4.27 -14.35 -6.92
CA ASN A 89 5.10 -14.54 -5.74
C ASN A 89 4.80 -15.89 -5.10
N ILE A 90 5.82 -16.75 -5.01
CA ILE A 90 5.71 -18.05 -4.31
C ILE A 90 5.63 -17.89 -2.79
N ASN A 91 6.14 -16.78 -2.26
CA ASN A 91 6.08 -16.40 -0.85
C ASN A 91 4.97 -15.36 -0.65
N LEU A 92 3.74 -15.73 -0.99
CA LEU A 92 2.58 -14.84 -0.83
C LEU A 92 2.51 -14.33 0.61
N ARG A 93 2.34 -13.03 0.78
CA ARG A 93 2.10 -12.41 2.08
C ARG A 93 0.88 -11.51 1.98
N GLY A 94 0.23 -11.25 3.10
CA GLY A 94 -0.87 -10.31 3.13
C GLY A 94 -1.10 -9.65 4.47
N GLU A 95 -1.71 -8.48 4.40
CA GLU A 95 -2.10 -7.65 5.54
C GLU A 95 -3.46 -7.01 5.28
N ALA A 96 -4.28 -6.90 6.31
CA ALA A 96 -5.58 -6.25 6.21
C ALA A 96 -5.43 -4.73 6.42
N GLU A 97 -6.15 -3.93 5.66
CA GLU A 97 -6.07 -2.46 5.69
C GLU A 97 -7.45 -1.79 5.62
N LEU A 98 -7.49 -0.48 5.90
CA LEU A 98 -8.59 0.37 5.48
C LEU A 98 -8.22 1.04 4.15
N THR A 99 -9.12 0.98 3.19
CA THR A 99 -8.94 1.66 1.89
C THR A 99 -10.01 2.72 1.71
N PHE A 100 -9.64 3.91 1.28
CA PHE A 100 -10.54 5.04 1.09
C PHE A 100 -10.66 5.38 -0.39
N ARG A 101 -11.84 5.82 -0.84
CA ARG A 101 -12.01 6.31 -2.22
C ARG A 101 -11.97 7.82 -2.26
N VAL A 102 -11.13 8.36 -3.15
CA VAL A 102 -10.93 9.79 -3.36
C VAL A 102 -12.16 10.41 -4.02
N ASN A 103 -12.62 11.56 -3.52
CA ASN A 103 -13.75 12.30 -4.05
C ASN A 103 -13.30 13.56 -4.85
N GLU A 104 -14.28 14.31 -5.37
CA GLU A 104 -14.08 15.51 -6.19
C GLU A 104 -13.27 16.64 -5.52
N ARG A 105 -13.18 16.67 -4.18
CA ARG A 105 -12.41 17.71 -3.48
C ARG A 105 -10.92 17.63 -3.74
N ILE A 106 -10.41 16.49 -4.21
CA ILE A 106 -8.98 16.33 -4.50
C ILE A 106 -8.47 17.36 -5.52
N SER A 107 -9.32 17.83 -6.43
CA SER A 107 -8.98 18.86 -7.41
C SER A 107 -8.64 20.22 -6.79
N TYR A 108 -9.01 20.44 -5.53
CA TYR A 108 -8.74 21.67 -4.78
C TYR A 108 -7.63 21.50 -3.75
N LEU A 109 -6.94 20.36 -3.70
CA LEU A 109 -5.97 20.05 -2.65
C LEU A 109 -4.90 21.15 -2.47
N SER A 110 -4.41 21.74 -3.55
CA SER A 110 -3.41 22.80 -3.51
C SER A 110 -3.89 24.13 -2.92
N LEU A 111 -5.22 24.30 -2.76
CA LEU A 111 -5.85 25.50 -2.22
C LEU A 111 -6.24 25.35 -0.75
N VAL A 112 -6.08 24.16 -0.18
CA VAL A 112 -6.54 23.84 1.16
C VAL A 112 -5.40 23.90 2.15
N GLU A 113 -5.65 24.49 3.32
CA GLU A 113 -4.68 24.50 4.41
C GLU A 113 -4.37 23.09 4.89
N ILE A 114 -3.13 22.85 5.31
CA ILE A 114 -2.63 21.52 5.66
C ILE A 114 -3.28 20.92 6.93
N ASN A 115 -4.05 21.71 7.68
CA ASN A 115 -4.64 21.37 8.98
C ASN A 115 -6.14 21.02 8.92
N VAL A 116 -6.70 20.83 7.74
CA VAL A 116 -8.10 20.42 7.61
C VAL A 116 -8.30 18.93 7.89
N ASP A 117 -9.53 18.54 8.20
CA ASP A 117 -9.90 17.12 8.28
C ASP A 117 -9.65 16.42 6.92
N PRO A 118 -8.75 15.43 6.85
CA PRO A 118 -8.42 14.76 5.59
C PRO A 118 -9.59 13.95 5.03
N LEU A 119 -10.57 13.53 5.86
CA LEU A 119 -11.73 12.75 5.40
C LEU A 119 -12.59 13.50 4.39
N GLN A 120 -12.52 14.83 4.33
CA GLN A 120 -13.25 15.61 3.33
C GLN A 120 -12.86 15.26 1.89
N PHE A 121 -11.68 14.69 1.66
CA PHE A 121 -11.19 14.29 0.32
C PHE A 121 -11.62 12.88 -0.08
N PHE A 122 -12.42 12.21 0.76
CA PHE A 122 -12.86 10.83 0.56
C PHE A 122 -14.39 10.71 0.70
N ASP A 123 -14.99 9.69 0.11
CA ASP A 123 -16.45 9.48 0.18
C ASP A 123 -16.85 8.10 0.72
N PHE A 124 -16.02 7.08 0.55
CA PHE A 124 -16.23 5.74 1.09
C PHE A 124 -14.97 5.17 1.71
N VAL A 125 -15.17 4.28 2.68
CA VAL A 125 -14.15 3.39 3.22
C VAL A 125 -14.48 1.94 2.87
N TYR A 126 -13.46 1.14 2.64
CA TYR A 126 -13.52 -0.25 2.23
C TYR A 126 -12.66 -1.08 3.17
N PRO A 127 -13.16 -2.22 3.69
CA PRO A 127 -12.29 -3.24 4.23
C PRO A 127 -11.44 -3.81 3.09
N SER A 128 -10.14 -3.98 3.29
CA SER A 128 -9.25 -4.46 2.24
C SER A 128 -8.17 -5.41 2.73
N LEU A 129 -7.60 -6.17 1.79
CA LEU A 129 -6.44 -7.03 1.96
C LEU A 129 -5.40 -6.61 0.92
N GLU A 130 -4.23 -6.18 1.37
CA GLU A 130 -3.07 -5.99 0.51
C GLU A 130 -2.25 -7.28 0.46
N LEU A 131 -1.77 -7.62 -0.73
CA LEU A 131 -0.79 -8.67 -0.96
C LEU A 131 0.48 -7.99 -1.49
N PRO A 132 1.39 -7.53 -0.62
CA PRO A 132 2.57 -6.81 -1.05
C PRO A 132 3.51 -7.70 -1.85
N LEU A 133 4.24 -7.06 -2.76
CA LEU A 133 5.18 -7.71 -3.65
C LEU A 133 6.48 -6.91 -3.71
N SER A 134 7.58 -7.57 -3.36
CA SER A 134 8.93 -7.13 -3.67
C SER A 134 9.84 -8.34 -3.83
N LYS A 135 10.87 -8.19 -4.67
CA LYS A 135 11.98 -9.15 -4.77
C LYS A 135 13.13 -8.78 -3.85
N ILE A 136 13.15 -7.57 -3.28
CA ILE A 136 14.19 -7.14 -2.36
C ILE A 136 13.89 -7.74 -0.98
N ASN A 137 14.83 -8.50 -0.40
CA ASN A 137 14.60 -9.21 0.86
C ASN A 137 15.37 -8.65 2.07
N ASN A 138 16.18 -7.61 1.88
CA ASN A 138 17.05 -7.03 2.92
C ASN A 138 16.64 -5.58 3.32
N PHE A 139 15.35 -5.26 3.31
CA PHE A 139 14.87 -3.90 3.63
C PHE A 139 15.20 -3.41 5.05
N LYS A 140 15.51 -4.31 5.99
CA LYS A 140 16.02 -3.92 7.31
C LYS A 140 17.36 -3.19 7.23
N ASP A 141 18.17 -3.53 6.23
CA ASP A 141 19.50 -2.96 6.03
C ASP A 141 19.44 -1.76 5.08
N VAL A 142 18.65 -1.85 4.01
CA VAL A 142 18.61 -0.83 2.94
C VAL A 142 17.51 0.22 3.12
N GLY A 143 16.58 0.00 4.04
CA GLY A 143 15.56 0.97 4.42
C GLY A 143 14.50 1.28 3.35
N MET A 144 13.84 2.42 3.49
CA MET A 144 12.66 2.77 2.69
C MET A 144 12.95 3.26 1.26
N LEU A 145 14.13 3.82 0.96
CA LEU A 145 14.38 4.44 -0.36
C LEU A 145 14.26 3.44 -1.52
N PRO A 146 14.85 2.24 -1.43
CA PRO A 146 14.67 1.20 -2.44
C PRO A 146 13.22 0.70 -2.49
N LEU A 147 12.52 0.68 -1.36
CA LEU A 147 11.12 0.26 -1.32
C LEU A 147 10.21 1.26 -2.04
N ILE A 148 10.45 2.57 -1.90
CA ILE A 148 9.76 3.62 -2.67
C ILE A 148 10.04 3.43 -4.17
N SER A 149 11.30 3.22 -4.54
CA SER A 149 11.71 3.00 -5.94
C SER A 149 11.10 1.73 -6.52
N ASP A 150 11.00 0.69 -5.70
CA ASP A 150 10.28 -0.55 -5.95
C ASP A 150 8.78 -0.38 -5.65
N LEU A 151 8.17 0.70 -6.13
CA LEU A 151 6.72 0.94 -6.12
C LEU A 151 6.04 0.77 -4.76
N CYS A 152 6.72 1.05 -3.65
CA CYS A 152 6.22 0.84 -2.29
C CYS A 152 5.82 -0.62 -1.99
N GLY A 153 6.44 -1.59 -2.67
CA GLY A 153 6.08 -3.00 -2.51
C GLY A 153 4.70 -3.34 -3.06
N THR A 154 4.17 -2.58 -4.04
CA THR A 154 2.86 -2.85 -4.62
C THR A 154 2.78 -4.24 -5.23
N GLY A 155 1.83 -5.04 -4.76
CA GLY A 155 1.41 -6.27 -5.43
C GLY A 155 -0.05 -6.19 -5.84
N HIS A 156 -0.93 -6.76 -5.04
CA HIS A 156 -2.36 -6.83 -5.30
C HIS A 156 -3.16 -6.22 -4.16
N LEU A 157 -4.27 -5.56 -4.48
CA LEU A 157 -5.21 -5.04 -3.49
C LEU A 157 -6.59 -5.65 -3.75
N SER A 158 -7.16 -6.27 -2.72
CA SER A 158 -8.55 -6.72 -2.75
C SER A 158 -9.37 -5.86 -1.78
N VAL A 159 -10.54 -5.39 -2.21
CA VAL A 159 -11.46 -4.59 -1.40
C VAL A 159 -12.82 -5.27 -1.32
N GLY A 160 -13.44 -5.22 -0.15
CA GLY A 160 -14.83 -5.63 0.06
C GLY A 160 -15.83 -4.54 -0.33
N GLU A 161 -17.03 -4.60 0.25
CA GLU A 161 -18.10 -3.64 -0.03
C GLU A 161 -17.81 -2.25 0.57
N PRO A 162 -18.16 -1.15 -0.13
CA PRO A 162 -18.03 0.20 0.40
C PRO A 162 -18.91 0.42 1.64
N LYS A 163 -18.39 1.19 2.59
CA LYS A 163 -19.11 1.71 3.75
C LYS A 163 -19.03 3.24 3.78
N PRO A 164 -20.10 3.92 4.23
CA PRO A 164 -20.03 5.36 4.44
C PRO A 164 -19.00 5.68 5.51
N LEU A 165 -18.33 6.84 5.42
CA LEU A 165 -17.31 7.25 6.39
C LEU A 165 -17.85 7.33 7.83
N SER A 166 -19.15 7.55 8.02
CA SER A 166 -19.80 7.51 9.33
C SER A 166 -19.64 6.16 10.06
N SER A 167 -19.41 5.06 9.33
CA SER A 167 -19.17 3.74 9.91
C SER A 167 -17.84 3.65 10.66
N LEU A 168 -16.88 4.56 10.43
CA LEU A 168 -15.61 4.62 11.17
C LEU A 168 -15.78 5.02 12.64
N LYS A 169 -16.92 5.64 13.00
CA LYS A 169 -17.24 6.05 14.37
C LYS A 169 -17.63 4.86 15.27
N ILE A 170 -17.78 3.67 14.72
CA ILE A 170 -18.14 2.47 15.47
C ILE A 170 -16.86 1.85 16.06
N ASP A 171 -16.76 1.85 17.39
CA ASP A 171 -15.57 1.47 18.16
C ASP A 171 -15.70 0.06 18.79
N PRO A 172 -14.64 -0.77 18.89
CA PRO A 172 -13.55 -0.99 17.95
C PRO A 172 -13.81 -2.22 17.08
N THR A 173 -13.62 -2.10 15.76
CA THR A 173 -13.58 -3.23 14.82
C THR A 173 -12.25 -3.98 15.00
N SER A 174 -12.26 -5.08 15.74
CA SER A 174 -11.19 -6.07 15.59
C SER A 174 -11.16 -6.52 14.13
N VAL A 175 -9.95 -6.53 13.55
CA VAL A 175 -9.71 -7.01 12.20
C VAL A 175 -9.09 -8.40 12.31
N LYS A 176 -9.62 -9.35 11.55
CA LYS A 176 -9.18 -10.74 11.57
C LYS A 176 -8.99 -11.26 10.16
N ILE A 177 -7.85 -11.90 9.91
CA ILE A 177 -7.60 -12.73 8.73
C ILE A 177 -7.66 -14.19 9.19
N SER A 178 -8.51 -15.00 8.54
CA SER A 178 -8.70 -16.41 8.88
C SER A 178 -8.65 -17.31 7.64
N LYS A 179 -8.34 -18.58 7.88
CA LYS A 179 -8.49 -19.69 6.93
C LYS A 179 -9.42 -20.73 7.55
N GLY A 180 -10.69 -20.73 7.15
CA GLY A 180 -11.70 -21.52 7.85
C GLY A 180 -11.80 -21.10 9.32
N GLU A 181 -11.59 -22.04 10.24
CA GLU A 181 -11.63 -21.77 11.68
C GLU A 181 -10.31 -21.22 12.25
N GLU A 182 -9.20 -21.32 11.49
CA GLU A 182 -7.88 -20.88 11.93
C GLU A 182 -7.72 -19.36 11.79
N THR A 183 -7.41 -18.70 12.90
CA THR A 183 -6.98 -17.30 12.90
C THR A 183 -5.52 -17.19 12.46
N LEU A 184 -5.26 -16.49 11.36
CA LEU A 184 -3.89 -16.29 10.87
C LEU A 184 -3.29 -14.97 11.37
N ALA A 185 -4.09 -13.91 11.42
CA ALA A 185 -3.68 -12.61 11.95
C ALA A 185 -4.85 -11.85 12.55
N GLU A 186 -4.55 -11.02 13.54
CA GLU A 186 -5.47 -10.09 14.16
C GLU A 186 -4.87 -8.69 14.21
N GLY A 187 -5.73 -7.68 14.21
CA GLY A 187 -5.33 -6.29 14.22
C GLY A 187 -6.46 -5.40 14.73
N LYS A 188 -6.11 -4.14 14.93
CA LYS A 188 -7.04 -3.08 15.34
C LYS A 188 -6.56 -1.78 14.74
N ARG A 189 -7.50 -0.87 14.43
CA ARG A 189 -7.19 0.40 13.75
C ARG A 189 -6.10 1.23 14.44
N GLU A 190 -5.96 1.09 15.76
CA GLU A 190 -4.94 1.76 16.58
C GLU A 190 -3.51 1.31 16.27
N ASN A 191 -3.35 0.24 15.47
CA ASN A 191 -2.04 -0.16 14.95
C ASN A 191 -1.49 0.84 13.92
N LEU A 192 -2.35 1.68 13.33
CA LEU A 192 -1.93 2.81 12.51
C LEU A 192 -1.40 3.94 13.41
N VAL A 193 -0.17 4.38 13.16
CA VAL A 193 0.49 5.48 13.85
C VAL A 193 -0.35 6.75 13.67
N GLY A 194 -0.91 7.25 14.78
CA GLY A 194 -1.75 8.45 14.78
C GLY A 194 -3.16 8.26 14.23
N GLY A 195 -3.58 7.03 13.92
CA GLY A 195 -4.90 6.73 13.36
C GLY A 195 -4.98 6.97 11.84
N TYR A 196 -6.09 6.55 11.23
CA TYR A 196 -6.28 6.70 9.78
C TYR A 196 -6.33 8.18 9.37
N GLU A 197 -6.76 9.09 10.25
CA GLU A 197 -6.75 10.53 9.98
C GLU A 197 -5.32 11.04 9.75
N MET A 198 -4.37 10.66 10.61
CA MET A 198 -2.98 11.07 10.43
C MET A 198 -2.37 10.46 9.16
N VAL A 199 -2.65 9.20 8.88
CA VAL A 199 -2.19 8.52 7.66
C VAL A 199 -2.73 9.21 6.39
N LEU A 200 -4.02 9.55 6.36
CA LEU A 200 -4.61 10.26 5.22
C LEU A 200 -4.09 11.70 5.12
N SER A 201 -3.80 12.38 6.23
CA SER A 201 -3.11 13.68 6.20
C SER A 201 -1.72 13.55 5.57
N ASP A 202 -0.94 12.54 5.95
CA ASP A 202 0.38 12.29 5.40
C ASP A 202 0.34 11.92 3.92
N PHE A 203 -0.67 11.16 3.48
CA PHE A 203 -0.95 10.93 2.06
C PHE A 203 -1.08 12.25 1.29
N LEU A 204 -1.95 13.15 1.74
CA LEU A 204 -2.17 14.45 1.08
C LEU A 204 -0.90 15.31 1.05
N LYS A 205 -0.09 15.29 2.11
CA LYS A 205 1.21 15.98 2.15
C LYS A 205 2.19 15.41 1.14
N LEU A 206 2.27 14.08 1.02
CA LEU A 206 3.14 13.41 0.06
C LEU A 206 2.69 13.69 -1.37
N VAL A 207 1.38 13.74 -1.63
CA VAL A 207 0.80 14.11 -2.93
C VAL A 207 1.26 15.50 -3.36
N ILE A 208 1.21 16.48 -2.45
CA ILE A 208 1.71 17.84 -2.71
C ILE A 208 3.23 17.86 -2.88
N LYS A 209 3.97 17.23 -1.94
CA LYS A 209 5.45 17.23 -1.90
C LYS A 209 6.05 16.65 -3.18
N TYR A 210 5.42 15.63 -3.75
CA TYR A 210 5.94 14.87 -4.90
C TYR A 210 5.18 15.09 -6.21
N ASP A 211 4.28 16.08 -6.25
CA ASP A 211 3.49 16.43 -7.44
C ASP A 211 2.79 15.20 -8.06
N ILE A 212 2.07 14.47 -7.21
CA ILE A 212 1.41 13.23 -7.57
C ILE A 212 0.01 13.53 -8.09
N ASN A 213 -0.27 13.11 -9.33
CA ASN A 213 -1.58 13.32 -9.92
C ASN A 213 -2.59 12.26 -9.42
N VAL A 214 -3.26 12.58 -8.32
CA VAL A 214 -4.36 11.77 -7.76
C VAL A 214 -5.67 12.15 -8.44
N LYS A 215 -6.43 11.13 -8.88
CA LYS A 215 -7.70 11.30 -9.58
C LYS A 215 -8.88 10.90 -8.70
N VAL A 216 -10.02 11.53 -8.95
CA VAL A 216 -11.30 11.16 -8.35
C VAL A 216 -11.60 9.69 -8.64
N GLY A 217 -12.14 8.98 -7.65
CA GLY A 217 -12.46 7.56 -7.72
C GLY A 217 -11.26 6.63 -7.48
N GLN A 218 -10.03 7.14 -7.40
CA GLN A 218 -8.89 6.31 -7.02
C GLN A 218 -8.97 5.87 -5.56
N PHE A 219 -8.36 4.72 -5.26
CA PHE A 219 -8.27 4.18 -3.91
C PHE A 219 -7.02 4.68 -3.17
N VAL A 220 -7.09 4.73 -1.84
CA VAL A 220 -5.98 5.04 -0.93
C VAL A 220 -5.98 4.04 0.21
N ALA A 221 -5.07 3.07 0.17
CA ALA A 221 -4.90 2.03 1.18
C ALA A 221 -3.94 2.51 2.28
N THR A 222 -4.37 2.48 3.54
CA THR A 222 -3.67 3.15 4.66
C THR A 222 -2.45 2.40 5.19
N GLY A 223 -2.15 1.21 4.67
CA GLY A 223 -1.16 0.31 5.22
C GLY A 223 -1.74 -0.65 6.27
N GLY A 224 -0.95 -1.67 6.59
CA GLY A 224 -1.34 -2.80 7.43
C GLY A 224 -1.86 -2.42 8.82
N ILE A 225 -3.09 -2.85 9.10
CA ILE A 225 -3.70 -2.91 10.44
C ILE A 225 -3.33 -4.23 11.14
N THR A 226 -3.14 -5.29 10.38
CA THR A 226 -2.61 -6.57 10.90
C THR A 226 -1.11 -6.67 10.62
N ASP A 227 -0.47 -7.66 11.23
CA ASP A 227 0.84 -8.10 10.75
C ASP A 227 0.74 -8.61 9.30
N CYS A 228 1.78 -8.35 8.51
CA CYS A 228 1.95 -8.93 7.18
C CYS A 228 2.42 -10.38 7.33
N ILE A 229 1.51 -11.32 7.13
CA ILE A 229 1.71 -12.76 7.37
C ILE A 229 1.94 -13.52 6.07
N GLY A 230 2.65 -14.64 6.16
CA GLY A 230 2.75 -15.59 5.05
C GLY A 230 1.40 -16.27 4.78
N LEU A 231 1.03 -16.37 3.51
CA LEU A 231 -0.22 -16.96 3.06
C LEU A 231 0.07 -18.14 2.14
N SER A 232 -0.78 -19.17 2.22
CA SER A 232 -0.71 -20.30 1.28
C SER A 232 -1.49 -19.96 0.01
N THR A 233 -0.97 -20.33 -1.16
CA THR A 233 -1.74 -20.31 -2.41
C THR A 233 -2.90 -21.32 -2.36
N LYS A 234 -3.85 -21.21 -3.29
CA LYS A 234 -5.04 -22.06 -3.40
C LYS A 234 -5.87 -22.12 -2.11
N THR A 235 -5.83 -21.04 -1.35
CA THR A 235 -6.52 -20.93 -0.06
C THR A 235 -7.53 -19.79 -0.14
N GLN A 236 -8.75 -20.06 0.32
CA GLN A 236 -9.70 -19.01 0.61
C GLN A 236 -9.34 -18.38 1.96
N LEU A 237 -9.22 -17.06 1.97
CA LEU A 237 -8.99 -16.25 3.15
C LEU A 237 -10.25 -15.46 3.45
N ASP A 238 -10.64 -15.43 4.71
CA ASP A 238 -11.77 -14.65 5.21
C ASP A 238 -11.22 -13.47 6.01
N ILE A 239 -11.62 -12.25 5.61
CA ILE A 239 -11.17 -11.01 6.23
C ILE A 239 -12.38 -10.33 6.84
N ASN A 240 -12.35 -10.19 8.17
CA ASN A 240 -13.47 -9.68 8.95
C ASN A 240 -13.03 -8.39 9.65
N PHE A 241 -13.73 -7.30 9.37
CA PHE A 241 -13.55 -5.98 10.00
C PHE A 241 -14.73 -5.64 10.93
N GLY A 242 -15.36 -6.65 11.53
CA GLY A 242 -16.51 -6.51 12.43
C GLY A 242 -17.64 -5.68 11.79
N PRO A 243 -18.12 -4.62 12.47
CA PRO A 243 -19.12 -3.69 11.92
C PRO A 243 -18.84 -3.09 10.53
N LEU A 244 -17.57 -2.99 10.09
CA LEU A 244 -17.24 -2.51 8.73
C LEU A 244 -17.47 -3.59 7.66
N GLY A 245 -17.78 -4.82 8.06
CA GLY A 245 -18.12 -5.93 7.18
C GLY A 245 -17.01 -6.96 7.07
N GLN A 246 -17.26 -7.95 6.24
CA GLN A 246 -16.34 -9.04 5.95
C GLN A 246 -16.39 -9.39 4.47
N PHE A 247 -15.31 -9.94 3.95
CA PHE A 247 -15.22 -10.45 2.59
C PHE A 247 -14.23 -11.60 2.53
N SER A 248 -14.31 -12.40 1.47
CA SER A 248 -13.41 -13.52 1.24
C SER A 248 -12.66 -13.31 -0.07
N VAL A 249 -11.39 -13.72 -0.08
CA VAL A 249 -10.57 -13.73 -1.30
C VAL A 249 -10.03 -15.13 -1.52
N PHE A 250 -9.91 -15.50 -2.79
CA PHE A 250 -9.25 -16.73 -3.19
C PHE A 250 -8.05 -16.37 -4.06
N TYR A 251 -6.86 -16.77 -3.64
CA TYR A 251 -5.66 -16.63 -4.44
C TYR A 251 -5.29 -17.99 -5.05
N PRO A 252 -5.21 -18.10 -6.38
CA PRO A 252 -4.97 -19.37 -7.07
C PRO A 252 -3.56 -19.96 -6.85
#